data_AF-M3BV48-F1
#
_entry.id   AF-M3BV48-F1
#
_cell.length_a   1.000
_cell.length_b   1.000
_cell.length_c   1.000
_cell.angle_alpha   90.00
_cell.angle_beta   90.00
_cell.angle_gamma   90.00
#
_symmetry.space_group_name_H-M   'P 1'
#
loop_
_entity.id
_entity.type
_entity.pdbx_description
1 polymer ?
#
loop_
_entity_poly.entity_id
_entity_poly.type
_entity_poly.pdbx_seq_one_letter_code
_entity_poly.pdbx_strand_id
1 'polypeptide(L)' 'QRVEYLIDLTKPFAAATATIGTTKGPTIHLVLVYYNQLFDILEEAIKRLKNKRIPWKKDIYQAYEAA' A
#
# COMPACT_ATOMS: atom_id res chain seq x y z
N GLN A 1 -15.24 3.89 6.27
CA GLN A 1 -14.12 4.22 7.19
C GLN A 1 -12.94 3.22 7.17
N ARG A 2 -13.09 1.92 7.51
CA ARG A 2 -11.93 0.97 7.53
C ARG A 2 -11.44 0.58 6.13
N VAL A 3 -12.37 0.25 5.23
CA VAL A 3 -12.08 -0.06 3.82
C VAL A 3 -11.54 1.16 3.09
N GLU A 4 -12.12 2.34 3.32
CA GLU A 4 -11.61 3.62 2.81
C GLU A 4 -10.14 3.86 3.21
N TYR A 5 -9.76 3.55 4.44
CA TYR A 5 -8.36 3.68 4.88
C TYR A 5 -7.41 2.78 4.10
N LEU A 6 -7.81 1.54 3.81
CA LEU A 6 -7.02 0.61 2.99
C LEU A 6 -6.96 1.08 1.53
N ILE A 7 -8.07 1.58 0.99
CA ILE A 7 -8.10 2.19 -0.34
C ILE A 7 -7.15 3.39 -0.39
N ASP A 8 -7.20 4.29 0.60
CA ASP A 8 -6.34 5.46 0.69
C ASP A 8 -4.84 5.11 0.73
N LEU A 9 -4.48 4.03 1.42
CA LEU A 9 -3.13 3.50 1.46
C LEU A 9 -2.59 3.10 0.08
N THR A 10 -3.46 2.56 -0.78
CA THR A 10 -3.08 2.09 -2.12
C THR A 10 -3.15 3.16 -3.20
N LYS A 11 -3.73 4.34 -2.92
CA LYS A 11 -3.86 5.45 -3.88
C LYS A 11 -2.53 5.88 -4.53
N PRO A 12 -1.41 6.03 -3.78
CA PRO A 12 -0.13 6.41 -4.39
C PRO A 12 0.36 5.39 -5.42
N PHE A 13 0.20 4.09 -5.13
CA PHE A 13 0.55 3.02 -6.08
C PHE A 13 -0.36 3.02 -7.31
N ALA A 14 -1.66 3.22 -7.13
CA ALA A 14 -2.61 3.33 -8.23
C ALA A 14 -2.26 4.50 -9.18
N ALA A 15 -1.90 5.66 -8.63
CA ALA A 15 -1.48 6.82 -9.41
C ALA A 15 -0.17 6.55 -10.18
N ALA A 16 0.80 5.91 -9.52
CA ALA A 16 2.07 5.53 -10.11
C ALA A 16 1.90 4.53 -11.28
N THR A 17 1.15 3.45 -11.07
CA THR A 17 0.92 2.43 -12.10
C THR A 17 0.10 2.95 -13.29
N ALA A 18 -0.86 3.84 -13.04
CA ALA A 18 -1.57 4.54 -14.11
C ALA A 18 -0.61 5.35 -14.99
N THR A 19 0.39 6.01 -14.38
CA THR A 19 1.41 6.79 -15.11
C THR A 19 2.26 5.87 -15.99
N ILE A 20 2.77 4.76 -15.45
CA ILE A 20 3.54 3.77 -16.24
C ILE A 20 2.70 3.21 -17.38
N GLY A 21 1.42 2.90 -17.15
CA GLY A 21 0.52 2.34 -18.16
C GLY A 21 0.37 3.21 -19.41
N THR A 22 0.69 4.50 -19.33
CA THR A 22 0.67 5.43 -20.47
C THR A 22 2.00 5.53 -21.22
N THR A 23 3.09 4.98 -20.68
CA THR A 23 4.42 5.06 -21.31
C THR A 23 4.62 3.99 -22.40
N LYS A 24 5.15 4.41 -23.55
CA LYS A 24 5.47 3.53 -24.70
C LYS A 24 6.97 3.22 -24.72
N GLY A 25 7.39 2.16 -24.03
CA GLY A 25 8.79 1.71 -23.96
C GLY A 25 8.95 0.44 -23.12
N PRO A 26 10.15 -0.16 -23.02
CA PRO A 26 10.39 -1.31 -22.14
C PRO A 26 10.30 -0.88 -20.67
N THR A 27 9.13 -1.07 -20.07
CA THR A 27 8.77 -0.59 -18.72
C THR A 27 8.95 -1.63 -17.62
N ILE A 28 9.42 -2.84 -17.92
CA ILE A 28 9.54 -3.94 -16.94
C ILE A 28 10.30 -3.53 -15.67
N HIS A 29 11.43 -2.83 -15.81
CA HIS A 29 12.21 -2.37 -14.65
C HIS A 29 11.48 -1.30 -13.83
N LEU A 30 10.78 -0.37 -14.51
CA LEU A 30 9.95 0.64 -13.86
C LEU A 30 8.80 0.00 -13.11
N VAL A 31 8.08 -0.95 -13.74
CA VAL A 31 7.03 -1.72 -13.10
C VAL A 31 7.56 -2.36 -11.81
N LEU A 32 8.71 -3.04 -11.86
CA LEU A 32 9.30 -3.65 -10.67
C LEU A 32 9.60 -2.64 -9.56
N VAL A 33 10.15 -1.47 -9.88
CA VAL A 33 10.40 -0.40 -8.91
C VAL A 33 9.13 0.04 -8.21
N TYR A 34 8.04 0.26 -8.95
CA TYR A 34 6.77 0.71 -8.37
C TYR A 34 6.05 -0.39 -7.59
N TYR A 35 6.22 -1.65 -7.97
CA TYR A 35 5.77 -2.78 -7.16
C TYR A 35 6.53 -2.85 -5.83
N ASN A 36 7.85 -2.66 -5.83
CA ASN A 36 8.62 -2.58 -4.58
C ASN A 36 8.16 -1.41 -3.70
N GLN A 37 7.89 -0.24 -4.29
CA GLN A 37 7.34 0.90 -3.55
C GLN A 37 5.97 0.60 -2.92
N LEU A 38 5.12 -0.23 -3.55
CA LEU A 38 3.87 -0.67 -2.91
C LEU A 38 4.16 -1.47 -1.64
N PHE A 39 5.09 -2.43 -1.72
CA PHE A 39 5.46 -3.23 -0.55
C PHE A 39 6.02 -2.33 0.57
N ASP A 40 6.86 -1.36 0.24
CA ASP A 40 7.39 -0.39 1.22
C ASP A 40 6.27 0.41 1.90
N ILE A 41 5.28 0.90 1.12
CA ILE A 41 4.12 1.63 1.65
C ILE A 41 3.32 0.75 2.62
N LEU A 42 3.08 -0.52 2.26
CA LEU A 42 2.33 -1.45 3.07
C LEU A 42 3.08 -1.81 4.36
N GLU A 43 4.38 -2.10 4.29
CA GLU A 43 5.20 -2.36 5.46
C GLU A 43 5.21 -1.17 6.43
N GLU A 44 5.39 0.04 5.90
CA GLU A 44 5.39 1.27 6.70
C GLU A 44 4.01 1.50 7.35
N ALA A 45 2.93 1.19 6.63
CA ALA A 45 1.58 1.25 7.18
C ALA A 45 1.37 0.27 8.34
N ILE A 46 1.85 -0.97 8.20
CA ILE A 46 1.80 -2.00 9.24
C ILE A 46 2.60 -1.56 10.46
N LYS A 47 3.84 -1.06 10.27
CA LYS A 47 4.68 -0.51 11.35
C LYS A 47 3.96 0.61 12.11
N ARG A 48 3.27 1.50 11.38
CA ARG A 48 2.46 2.56 11.99
C ARG A 48 1.25 2.01 12.72
N LEU A 49 0.54 1.03 12.16
CA LEU A 49 -0.65 0.40 12.74
C LEU A 49 -0.34 -0.33 14.05
N LYS A 50 0.81 -1.03 14.13
CA LYS A 50 1.30 -1.68 15.35
C LYS A 50 1.30 -0.76 16.57
N ASN A 51 1.59 0.53 16.35
CA ASN A 51 1.69 1.53 17.41
C ASN A 51 0.38 2.32 17.65
N LYS A 52 -0.72 2.03 16.93
CA LYS A 52 -1.99 2.76 17.10
C LYS A 52 -2.84 2.19 18.24
N ARG A 53 -3.45 3.09 19.00
CA ARG A 53 -4.40 2.78 20.08
C ARG A 53 -5.87 2.82 19.66
N ILE A 54 -6.15 3.28 18.44
CA ILE A 54 -7.52 3.40 17.92
C ILE A 54 -8.06 1.99 17.64
N PRO A 55 -9.20 1.57 18.23
CA PRO A 55 -9.67 0.17 18.16
C PRO A 55 -9.71 -0.41 16.76
N TRP A 56 -10.34 0.29 15.80
CA TRP A 56 -10.46 -0.22 14.43
C TRP A 56 -9.12 -0.35 13.69
N LYS A 57 -8.09 0.42 14.06
CA LYS A 57 -6.73 0.28 13.50
C LYS A 57 -6.01 -0.92 14.11
N LYS A 58 -6.26 -1.19 15.39
CA LYS A 58 -5.77 -2.40 16.06
C LYS A 58 -6.39 -3.65 15.46
N ASP A 59 -7.69 -3.62 15.14
CA ASP A 59 -8.38 -4.73 14.47
C ASP A 59 -7.74 -5.04 13.10
N ILE A 60 -7.39 -4.01 12.31
CA ILE A 60 -6.69 -4.20 11.02
C ILE A 60 -5.31 -4.82 11.24
N TYR A 61 -4.56 -4.34 12.24
CA TYR A 61 -3.25 -4.92 12.56
C TYR A 61 -3.34 -6.38 13.03
N GLN A 62 -4.33 -6.70 13.86
CA GLN A 62 -4.57 -8.07 14.34
C GLN A 62 -5.00 -9.01 13.21
N ALA A 63 -5.84 -8.53 12.28
CA ALA A 63 -6.21 -9.29 11.09
C ALA A 63 -5.00 -9.56 10.17
N TYR A 64 -4.07 -8.60 10.07
CA TYR A 64 -2.80 -8.79 9.38
C TYR A 64 -1.90 -9.84 10.06
N GLU A 65 -1.72 -9.77 11.39
CA GLU A 65 -0.87 -10.73 12.12
C GLU A 65 -1.43 -12.17 12.13
N ALA A 66 -2.73 -12.34 11.85
CA ALA A 66 -3.40 -13.64 11.84
C ALA A 66 -3.42 -14.32 10.45
N ALA A 67 -2.99 -13.62 9.40
CA ALA A 67 -2.94 -14.12 8.02
C ALA A 67 -1.60 -14.78 7.70
#